data_AF-A0A817XRE6-F1
#
_entry.id   AF-A0A817XRE6-F1
#
_cell.length_a   1.000
_cell.length_b   1.000
_cell.length_c   1.000
_cell.angle_alpha   90.00
_cell.angle_beta   90.00
_cell.angle_gamma   90.00
#
_symmetry.space_group_name_H-M   'P 1'
#
loop_
_entity.id
_entity.type
_entity.pdbx_description
1 polymer ?
#
loop_
_entity_poly.entity_id
_entity_poly.type
_entity_poly.pdbx_seq_one_letter_code
_entity_poly.pdbx_strand_id
1 'polypeptide(L)'
;MKDDLFFNLDHGYAEGLCRGFKSGILKASDYHNLVQCETLEGNISILSNSFHFYEQLLYLDLRLHLQSTDYGNFLANEASPLTVNVIDDRLREKLVQEFQHLRNVSYEPLSTFLDYITYAYMIDNIVLLITGTLHQRAIGDLLPRCHPLGSFEQLGAITVADTPAQLYTAVLVDTPLAPYFIDCISEHDLDELNVEIIRSTLYKITKKNFYRARCFCAIHSAIQIIFQYSDHCFVAFCGLATDVQTVAERLKFRTNLYELREQRKLKPTVLYNMLTNLLYERRFGPYFIFALVIGLDPKTGETFVFDSDNIGAISDNVNLATVGTASEYIFGLGELFFKPNMNPDELFEATSQALLNGVDRDSASGWGAVVYVIEKDKITVRELKGRQD
;
A
#
# COMPACT_ATOMS: atom_id res chain seq x y z
N MET A 1 -13.93 -2.07 21.11
CA MET A 1 -14.55 -1.72 22.42
C MET A 1 -13.84 -2.37 23.61
N LYS A 2 -13.54 -3.68 23.62
CA LYS A 2 -12.51 -4.18 24.55
C LYS A 2 -11.15 -3.60 24.18
N ASP A 3 -10.92 -3.55 22.88
CA ASP A 3 -9.64 -3.36 22.22
C ASP A 3 -9.10 -1.96 22.48
N ASP A 4 -9.92 -0.91 22.35
CA ASP A 4 -9.56 0.49 22.63
C ASP A 4 -9.17 0.73 24.12
N LEU A 5 -9.78 -0.05 25.02
CA LEU A 5 -9.53 -0.03 26.47
C LEU A 5 -8.24 -0.76 26.85
N PHE A 6 -7.74 -1.66 26.00
CA PHE A 6 -6.51 -2.43 26.23
C PHE A 6 -5.35 -2.04 25.30
N PHE A 7 -5.60 -1.35 24.18
CA PHE A 7 -4.59 -0.88 23.22
C PHE A 7 -3.44 -0.11 23.89
N ASN A 8 -3.75 0.71 24.89
CA ASN A 8 -2.75 1.49 25.61
C ASN A 8 -1.85 0.69 26.57
N LEU A 9 -2.15 -0.58 26.86
CA LEU A 9 -1.23 -1.49 27.58
C LEU A 9 -0.09 -1.96 26.68
N ASP A 10 -0.43 -2.47 25.48
CA ASP A 10 0.52 -3.17 24.62
C ASP A 10 1.08 -2.31 23.47
N HIS A 11 0.39 -1.22 23.10
CA HIS A 11 0.72 -0.39 21.93
C HIS A 11 0.79 1.12 22.21
N GLY A 12 0.31 1.62 23.35
CA GLY A 12 0.27 3.07 23.66
C GLY A 12 1.65 3.76 23.61
N TYR A 13 2.72 3.07 24.05
CA TYR A 13 4.09 3.58 23.91
C TYR A 13 4.54 3.68 22.44
N ALA A 14 4.27 2.64 21.64
CA ALA A 14 4.60 2.60 20.22
C ALA A 14 3.80 3.64 19.42
N GLU A 15 2.54 3.87 19.76
CA GLU A 15 1.71 4.93 19.17
C GLU A 15 2.27 6.33 19.50
N GLY A 16 2.63 6.58 20.77
CA GLY A 16 3.26 7.82 21.20
C GLY A 16 4.59 8.09 20.49
N LEU A 17 5.42 7.05 20.34
CA LEU A 17 6.68 7.09 19.59
C LEU A 17 6.46 7.42 18.10
N CYS A 18 5.52 6.73 17.44
CA CYS A 18 5.14 7.01 16.05
C CYS A 18 4.60 8.43 15.85
N ARG A 19 3.78 8.93 16.79
CA ARG A 19 3.30 10.33 16.77
C ARG A 19 4.44 11.33 16.99
N GLY A 20 5.45 10.96 17.78
CA GLY A 20 6.73 11.67 17.91
C GLY A 20 7.47 11.77 16.57
N PHE A 21 7.81 10.64 15.95
CA PHE A 21 8.48 10.60 14.64
C PHE A 21 7.71 11.40 13.57
N LYS A 22 6.37 11.30 13.55
CA LYS A 22 5.51 12.09 12.66
C LYS A 22 5.66 13.61 12.84
N SER A 23 5.97 14.08 14.06
CA SER A 23 6.11 15.52 14.36
C SER A 23 7.42 16.14 13.86
N GLY A 24 8.45 15.31 13.67
CA GLY A 24 9.75 15.64 13.09
C GLY A 24 9.80 15.63 11.55
N ILE A 25 8.72 15.25 10.87
CA ILE A 25 8.60 15.36 9.41
C ILE A 25 8.64 16.84 9.02
N LEU A 26 9.51 17.17 8.05
CA LEU A 26 9.76 18.53 7.57
C LEU A 26 8.45 19.20 7.08
N LYS A 27 8.24 20.43 7.54
CA LYS A 27 7.09 21.29 7.19
C LYS A 27 7.41 22.14 5.97
N ALA A 28 6.38 22.77 5.40
CA ALA A 28 6.54 23.65 4.24
C ALA A 28 7.50 24.83 4.50
N SER A 29 7.62 25.30 5.75
CA SER A 29 8.64 26.25 6.18
C SER A 29 10.06 25.73 5.98
N ASP A 30 10.27 24.46 6.32
CA ASP A 30 11.59 23.86 6.44
C ASP A 30 12.09 23.52 5.04
N TYR A 31 11.21 23.01 4.18
CA TYR A 31 11.45 22.91 2.73
C TYR A 31 11.72 24.27 2.08
N HIS A 32 11.07 25.35 2.51
CA HIS A 32 11.36 26.69 1.97
C HIS A 32 12.78 27.15 2.33
N ASN A 33 13.21 26.91 3.57
CA ASN A 33 14.59 27.20 4.01
C ASN A 33 15.62 26.34 3.26
N LEU A 34 15.34 25.05 3.04
CA LEU A 34 16.21 24.14 2.28
C LEU A 34 16.30 24.55 0.79
N VAL A 35 15.26 25.15 0.21
CA VAL A 35 15.30 25.75 -1.14
C VAL A 35 16.06 27.08 -1.17
N GLN A 36 16.16 27.80 -0.05
CA GLN A 36 16.98 29.02 0.08
C GLN A 36 18.47 28.74 0.37
N CYS A 37 18.90 27.48 0.41
CA CYS A 37 20.31 27.12 0.53
C CYS A 37 21.07 27.39 -0.78
N GLU A 38 21.39 28.66 -1.05
CA GLU A 38 22.35 29.08 -2.08
C GLU A 38 23.75 29.28 -1.47
N THR A 39 24.81 28.98 -2.22
CA THR A 39 26.21 29.12 -1.78
C THR A 39 26.57 30.58 -1.48
N LEU A 40 26.66 30.95 -0.20
CA LEU A 40 26.72 32.34 0.25
C LEU A 40 28.10 32.78 0.78
N GLU A 41 29.08 32.92 -0.13
CA GLU A 41 30.14 33.96 -0.14
C GLU A 41 31.07 33.70 -1.36
N GLY A 42 31.39 34.65 -2.24
CA GLY A 42 30.97 36.06 -2.35
C GLY A 42 31.41 36.65 -3.71
N ASN A 43 31.49 37.98 -3.84
CA ASN A 43 31.87 38.65 -5.09
C ASN A 43 33.30 38.28 -5.58
N ILE A 44 33.41 37.39 -6.56
CA ILE A 44 34.65 37.17 -7.32
C ILE A 44 34.43 37.53 -8.80
N SER A 45 34.86 38.74 -9.15
CA SER A 45 35.01 39.16 -10.53
C SER A 45 36.19 38.45 -11.20
N ILE A 46 35.90 37.54 -12.12
CA ILE A 46 36.80 37.04 -13.18
C ILE A 46 38.09 36.33 -12.70
N LEU A 47 38.15 35.00 -12.78
CA LEU A 47 39.15 34.25 -13.59
C LEU A 47 39.05 32.71 -13.40
N SER A 48 39.42 31.98 -14.47
CA SER A 48 39.82 30.55 -14.52
C SER A 48 38.98 29.46 -13.84
N ASN A 49 38.25 28.71 -14.67
CA ASN A 49 38.12 27.24 -14.70
C ASN A 49 38.39 26.45 -13.39
N SER A 50 37.37 26.21 -12.56
CA SER A 50 37.29 25.03 -11.66
C SER A 50 35.85 24.77 -11.22
N PHE A 51 35.15 23.88 -11.92
CA PHE A 51 33.73 23.58 -11.67
C PHE A 51 33.50 22.83 -10.32
N HIS A 52 34.53 22.16 -9.80
CA HIS A 52 34.46 21.32 -8.60
C HIS A 52 34.32 22.07 -7.26
N PHE A 53 34.60 23.38 -7.22
CA PHE A 53 34.63 24.14 -5.96
C PHE A 53 33.24 24.60 -5.50
N TYR A 54 32.27 24.68 -6.41
CA TYR A 54 30.94 25.23 -6.13
C TYR A 54 29.99 24.23 -5.44
N GLU A 55 30.12 22.92 -5.69
CA GLU A 55 29.31 21.91 -4.99
C GLU A 55 29.63 21.84 -3.49
N GLN A 56 30.90 22.01 -3.09
CA GLN A 56 31.33 21.76 -1.71
C GLN A 56 30.70 22.70 -0.67
N LEU A 57 30.35 23.93 -1.05
CA LEU A 57 29.73 24.91 -0.15
C LEU A 57 28.23 24.61 0.07
N LEU A 58 27.52 24.18 -0.98
CA LEU A 58 26.07 23.96 -0.96
C LEU A 58 25.64 22.94 0.11
N TYR A 59 26.40 21.85 0.26
CA TYR A 59 26.11 20.79 1.23
C TYR A 59 26.42 21.19 2.68
N LEU A 60 27.18 22.26 2.92
CA LEU A 60 27.44 22.76 4.28
C LEU A 60 26.22 23.50 4.83
N ASP A 61 25.62 24.39 4.05
CA ASP A 61 24.41 25.12 4.43
C ASP A 61 23.20 24.18 4.59
N LEU A 62 23.11 23.16 3.71
CA LEU A 62 22.12 22.08 3.85
C LEU A 62 22.27 21.33 5.18
N ARG A 63 23.52 20.98 5.57
CA ARG A 63 23.83 20.32 6.85
C ARG A 63 23.45 21.21 8.04
N LEU A 64 23.77 22.50 8.00
CA LEU A 64 23.43 23.46 9.06
C LEU A 64 21.91 23.61 9.24
N HIS A 65 21.15 23.68 8.15
CA HIS A 65 19.69 23.73 8.23
C HIS A 65 19.09 22.43 8.78
N LEU A 66 19.54 21.25 8.31
CA LEU A 66 19.06 19.97 8.82
C LEU A 66 19.44 19.74 10.29
N GLN A 67 20.57 20.27 10.76
CA GLN A 67 20.95 20.26 12.19
C GLN A 67 19.98 21.04 13.09
N SER A 68 19.19 21.98 12.56
CA SER A 68 18.14 22.70 13.30
C SER A 68 16.81 21.96 13.40
N THR A 69 16.69 20.81 12.69
CA THR A 69 15.50 19.94 12.66
C THR A 69 15.76 18.64 13.42
N ASP A 70 14.74 17.80 13.60
CA ASP A 70 14.84 16.48 14.25
C ASP A 70 15.86 15.54 13.60
N TYR A 71 16.33 15.81 12.37
CA TYR A 71 17.48 15.11 11.77
C TYR A 71 18.78 15.33 12.56
N GLY A 72 18.99 16.54 13.10
CA GLY A 72 20.06 16.86 14.03
C GLY A 72 21.47 16.58 13.49
N ASN A 73 22.35 16.08 14.36
CA ASN A 73 23.77 15.88 14.09
C ASN A 73 24.11 14.60 13.29
N PHE A 74 23.21 14.07 12.46
CA PHE A 74 23.41 12.80 11.76
C PHE A 74 24.61 12.77 10.80
N LEU A 75 25.00 13.93 10.24
CA LEU A 75 26.20 14.08 9.40
C LEU A 75 27.46 14.51 10.17
N ALA A 76 27.45 14.49 11.52
CA ALA A 76 28.53 15.08 12.33
C ALA A 76 29.93 14.53 12.01
N ASN A 77 30.02 13.21 11.84
CA ASN A 77 31.28 12.46 11.68
C ASN A 77 31.74 12.32 10.22
N GLU A 78 30.98 12.82 9.25
CA GLU A 78 31.33 12.71 7.83
C GLU A 78 32.38 13.73 7.41
N ALA A 79 33.36 13.25 6.64
CA ALA A 79 34.44 14.08 6.09
C ALA A 79 33.97 14.82 4.82
N SER A 80 34.37 16.09 4.68
CA SER A 80 34.12 16.85 3.45
C SER A 80 35.04 16.37 2.30
N PRO A 81 34.56 16.30 1.04
CA PRO A 81 33.22 16.67 0.55
C PRO A 81 32.12 15.69 0.98
N LEU A 82 30.99 16.26 1.44
CA LEU A 82 29.73 15.54 1.45
C LEU A 82 29.29 15.29 -0.01
N THR A 83 28.64 14.15 -0.25
CA THR A 83 28.04 13.81 -1.56
C THR A 83 26.60 13.39 -1.36
N VAL A 84 25.77 13.47 -2.41
CA VAL A 84 24.35 13.10 -2.36
C VAL A 84 24.16 11.67 -1.83
N ASN A 85 25.00 10.73 -2.25
CA ASN A 85 24.95 9.33 -1.81
C ASN A 85 25.15 9.20 -0.29
N VAL A 86 26.17 9.86 0.27
CA VAL A 86 26.44 9.83 1.73
C VAL A 86 25.28 10.44 2.52
N ILE A 87 24.60 11.45 1.98
CA ILE A 87 23.42 12.04 2.61
C ILE A 87 22.23 11.07 2.54
N ASP A 88 21.96 10.49 1.38
CA ASP A 88 20.89 9.49 1.17
C ASP A 88 21.08 8.25 2.06
N ASP A 89 22.29 7.70 2.13
CA ASP A 89 22.62 6.54 2.97
C ASP A 89 22.49 6.88 4.47
N ARG A 90 22.99 8.04 4.94
CA ARG A 90 22.83 8.43 6.35
C ARG A 90 21.38 8.78 6.73
N LEU A 91 20.57 9.30 5.80
CA LEU A 91 19.13 9.47 6.01
C LEU A 91 18.40 8.12 6.08
N ARG A 92 18.76 7.17 5.20
CA ARG A 92 18.23 5.80 5.15
C ARG A 92 18.59 5.03 6.42
N GLU A 93 19.83 5.10 6.88
CA GLU A 93 20.27 4.50 8.15
C GLU A 93 19.47 5.02 9.35
N LYS A 94 19.21 6.33 9.42
CA LYS A 94 18.39 6.91 10.51
C LYS A 94 16.97 6.34 10.50
N LEU A 95 16.32 6.32 9.35
CA LEU A 95 14.97 5.74 9.20
C LEU A 95 14.94 4.24 9.57
N VAL A 96 15.99 3.49 9.21
CA VAL A 96 16.17 2.08 9.57
C VAL A 96 16.29 1.91 11.09
N GLN A 97 17.09 2.75 11.76
CA GLN A 97 17.25 2.70 13.23
C GLN A 97 15.94 3.03 13.96
N GLU A 98 15.19 4.03 13.49
CA GLU A 98 13.88 4.41 14.05
C GLU A 98 12.84 3.29 13.86
N PHE A 99 12.79 2.66 12.68
CA PHE A 99 11.92 1.52 12.41
C PHE A 99 12.31 0.27 13.22
N GLN A 100 13.61 -0.04 13.32
CA GLN A 100 14.11 -1.15 14.14
C GLN A 100 13.82 -0.92 15.63
N HIS A 101 13.96 0.31 16.13
CA HIS A 101 13.58 0.64 17.50
C HIS A 101 12.08 0.42 17.73
N LEU A 102 11.23 0.92 16.83
CA LEU A 102 9.77 0.69 16.89
C LEU A 102 9.42 -0.81 16.86
N ARG A 103 10.07 -1.59 15.98
CA ARG A 103 9.87 -3.05 15.88
C ARG A 103 10.29 -3.79 17.15
N ASN A 104 11.36 -3.35 17.81
CA ASN A 104 11.89 -3.96 19.02
C ASN A 104 11.06 -3.65 20.28
N VAL A 105 10.26 -2.58 20.28
CA VAL A 105 9.34 -2.23 21.38
C VAL A 105 7.89 -2.65 21.13
N SER A 106 7.60 -3.28 19.99
CA SER A 106 6.26 -3.72 19.61
C SER A 106 5.99 -5.18 19.97
N TYR A 107 4.83 -5.43 20.58
CA TYR A 107 4.29 -6.78 20.84
C TYR A 107 3.31 -7.21 19.74
N GLU A 108 2.94 -8.50 19.71
CA GLU A 108 1.91 -9.03 18.81
C GLU A 108 0.55 -8.35 19.11
N PRO A 109 -0.28 -7.97 18.12
CA PRO A 109 -0.12 -8.18 16.67
C PRO A 109 0.80 -7.17 15.94
N LEU A 110 1.17 -6.05 16.56
CA LEU A 110 1.93 -4.96 15.92
C LEU A 110 3.33 -5.42 15.46
N SER A 111 4.01 -6.28 16.22
CA SER A 111 5.29 -6.90 15.82
C SER A 111 5.17 -7.58 14.45
N THR A 112 4.21 -8.48 14.31
CA THR A 112 3.94 -9.27 13.10
C THR A 112 3.53 -8.36 11.92
N PHE A 113 2.77 -7.30 12.17
CA PHE A 113 2.44 -6.29 11.17
C PHE A 113 3.69 -5.56 10.64
N LEU A 114 4.61 -5.17 11.54
CA LEU A 114 5.88 -4.55 11.15
C LEU A 114 6.81 -5.54 10.42
N ASP A 115 6.79 -6.83 10.78
CA ASP A 115 7.51 -7.87 10.02
C ASP A 115 7.02 -7.95 8.56
N TYR A 116 5.71 -7.93 8.33
CA TYR A 116 5.15 -7.90 6.97
C TYR A 116 5.61 -6.69 6.13
N ILE A 117 5.97 -5.56 6.75
CA ILE A 117 6.57 -4.41 6.05
C ILE A 117 8.01 -4.75 5.61
N THR A 118 8.80 -5.44 6.44
CA THR A 118 10.17 -5.85 6.07
C THR A 118 10.21 -6.84 4.92
N TYR A 119 9.19 -7.70 4.80
CA TYR A 119 9.11 -8.75 3.78
C TYR A 119 9.18 -8.22 2.33
N ALA A 120 8.72 -7.00 2.08
CA ALA A 120 8.90 -6.33 0.78
C ALA A 120 10.39 -6.15 0.44
N TYR A 121 11.14 -5.52 1.36
CA TYR A 121 12.57 -5.30 1.22
C TYR A 121 13.38 -6.61 1.22
N MET A 122 12.94 -7.64 1.95
CA MET A 122 13.54 -8.98 1.89
C MET A 122 13.36 -9.63 0.51
N ILE A 123 12.20 -9.51 -0.14
CA ILE A 123 11.97 -10.02 -1.50
C ILE A 123 12.91 -9.33 -2.50
N ASP A 124 13.02 -8.00 -2.43
CA ASP A 124 13.90 -7.24 -3.33
C ASP A 124 15.38 -7.59 -3.10
N ASN A 125 15.79 -7.81 -1.84
CA ASN A 125 17.14 -8.27 -1.49
C ASN A 125 17.43 -9.68 -2.02
N ILE A 126 16.52 -10.66 -1.83
CA ILE A 126 16.69 -12.02 -2.35
C ILE A 126 16.82 -11.99 -3.87
N VAL A 127 15.99 -11.21 -4.54
CA VAL A 127 16.03 -11.06 -6.00
C VAL A 127 17.33 -10.41 -6.47
N LEU A 128 17.83 -9.37 -5.79
CA LEU A 128 19.13 -8.77 -6.08
C LEU A 128 20.28 -9.77 -5.94
N LEU A 129 20.23 -10.64 -4.91
CA LEU A 129 21.21 -11.70 -4.70
C LEU A 129 21.14 -12.76 -5.82
N ILE A 130 19.95 -13.28 -6.16
CA ILE A 130 19.78 -14.26 -7.24
C ILE A 130 20.31 -13.73 -8.59
N THR A 131 19.94 -12.51 -8.99
CA THR A 131 20.47 -11.88 -10.22
C THR A 131 21.99 -11.69 -10.16
N GLY A 132 22.53 -11.34 -8.99
CA GLY A 132 23.97 -11.19 -8.81
C GLY A 132 24.74 -12.51 -8.93
N THR A 133 24.23 -13.59 -8.33
CA THR A 133 24.80 -14.95 -8.43
C THR A 133 24.71 -15.49 -9.86
N LEU A 134 23.61 -15.24 -10.59
CA LEU A 134 23.49 -15.57 -12.02
C LEU A 134 24.56 -14.87 -12.87
N HIS A 135 24.86 -13.61 -12.57
CA HIS A 135 25.96 -12.86 -13.18
C HIS A 135 27.35 -13.16 -12.58
N GLN A 136 27.52 -14.25 -11.80
CA GLN A 136 28.79 -14.69 -11.21
C GLN A 136 29.48 -13.64 -10.30
N ARG A 137 28.69 -12.81 -9.61
CA ARG A 137 29.22 -11.85 -8.61
C ARG A 137 29.23 -12.47 -7.22
N ALA A 138 30.29 -12.22 -6.45
CA ALA A 138 30.37 -12.66 -5.07
C ALA A 138 29.31 -11.97 -4.21
N ILE A 139 28.65 -12.73 -3.34
CA ILE A 139 27.58 -12.20 -2.47
C ILE A 139 28.10 -11.08 -1.54
N GLY A 140 29.37 -11.11 -1.14
CA GLY A 140 30.02 -10.04 -0.39
C GLY A 140 30.02 -8.67 -1.09
N ASP A 141 30.05 -8.62 -2.43
CA ASP A 141 29.97 -7.37 -3.20
C ASP A 141 28.53 -6.87 -3.39
N LEU A 142 27.55 -7.73 -3.11
CA LEU A 142 26.12 -7.46 -3.26
C LEU A 142 25.47 -7.01 -1.95
N LEU A 143 25.92 -7.54 -0.80
CA LEU A 143 25.38 -7.19 0.52
C LEU A 143 25.38 -5.67 0.82
N PRO A 144 26.40 -4.86 0.48
CA PRO A 144 26.37 -3.41 0.66
C PRO A 144 25.33 -2.69 -0.20
N ARG A 145 24.67 -3.39 -1.13
CA ARG A 145 23.62 -2.87 -2.03
C ARG A 145 22.23 -3.37 -1.66
N CYS A 146 22.11 -4.26 -0.67
CA CYS A 146 20.84 -4.70 -0.12
C CYS A 146 20.21 -3.60 0.74
N HIS A 147 18.88 -3.46 0.72
CA HIS A 147 18.17 -2.48 1.54
C HIS A 147 18.19 -2.92 3.02
N PRO A 148 18.61 -2.07 3.98
CA PRO A 148 18.81 -2.52 5.37
C PRO A 148 17.55 -2.99 6.11
N LEU A 149 16.34 -2.51 5.74
CA LEU A 149 15.08 -3.03 6.30
C LEU A 149 14.80 -4.49 5.91
N GLY A 150 15.46 -5.00 4.86
CA GLY A 150 15.34 -6.39 4.41
C GLY A 150 16.54 -7.26 4.80
N SER A 151 17.27 -6.90 5.87
CA SER A 151 18.42 -7.66 6.35
C SER A 151 18.04 -9.03 6.89
N PHE A 152 18.80 -10.06 6.53
CA PHE A 152 18.66 -11.41 7.09
C PHE A 152 19.41 -11.50 8.43
N GLU A 153 18.79 -12.04 9.48
CA GLU A 153 19.46 -12.21 10.78
C GLU A 153 20.65 -13.18 10.71
N GLN A 154 20.58 -14.16 9.80
CA GLN A 154 21.54 -15.26 9.69
C GLN A 154 22.31 -15.21 8.36
N LEU A 155 23.00 -14.09 8.10
CA LEU A 155 23.79 -13.86 6.88
C LEU A 155 24.77 -14.99 6.52
N GLY A 156 25.26 -15.75 7.51
CA GLY A 156 26.29 -16.77 7.33
C GLY A 156 25.96 -17.84 6.29
N ALA A 157 24.74 -18.38 6.28
CA ALA A 157 24.32 -19.39 5.31
C ALA A 157 24.24 -18.82 3.88
N ILE A 158 23.69 -17.60 3.76
CA ILE A 158 23.55 -16.87 2.50
C ILE A 158 24.92 -16.52 1.91
N THR A 159 25.91 -16.14 2.72
CA THR A 159 27.27 -15.81 2.25
C THR A 159 28.09 -17.00 1.72
N VAL A 160 27.61 -18.23 1.87
CA VAL A 160 28.31 -19.46 1.44
C VAL A 160 27.68 -20.07 0.16
N ALA A 161 26.61 -19.46 -0.38
CA ALA A 161 25.96 -19.94 -1.59
C ALA A 161 26.64 -19.41 -2.88
N ASP A 162 27.36 -20.29 -3.57
CA ASP A 162 27.98 -19.98 -4.87
C ASP A 162 27.03 -20.21 -6.07
N THR A 163 25.90 -20.91 -5.87
CA THR A 163 24.91 -21.19 -6.94
C THR A 163 23.50 -20.72 -6.59
N PRO A 164 22.64 -20.39 -7.59
CA PRO A 164 21.26 -20.00 -7.34
C PRO A 164 20.44 -21.06 -6.58
N ALA A 165 20.72 -22.35 -6.80
CA ALA A 165 20.05 -23.45 -6.08
C ALA A 165 20.48 -23.53 -4.60
N GLN A 166 21.75 -23.29 -4.29
CA GLN A 166 22.22 -23.17 -2.90
C GLN A 166 21.60 -21.95 -2.20
N LEU A 167 21.54 -20.81 -2.90
CA LEU A 167 20.93 -19.59 -2.40
C LEU A 167 19.42 -19.76 -2.16
N TYR A 168 18.71 -20.41 -3.08
CA TYR A 168 17.30 -20.79 -2.93
C TYR A 168 17.08 -21.69 -1.72
N THR A 169 17.97 -22.68 -1.50
CA THR A 169 17.91 -23.58 -0.34
C THR A 169 18.16 -22.83 0.97
N ALA A 170 19.15 -21.94 1.04
CA ALA A 170 19.40 -21.09 2.22
C ALA A 170 18.19 -20.19 2.52
N VAL A 171 17.60 -19.56 1.50
CA VAL A 171 16.39 -18.74 1.64
C VAL A 171 15.20 -19.56 2.17
N LEU A 172 15.04 -20.81 1.74
CA LEU A 172 13.98 -21.71 2.22
C LEU A 172 14.17 -22.22 3.65
N VAL A 173 15.38 -22.22 4.20
CA VAL A 173 15.65 -22.67 5.58
C VAL A 173 15.65 -21.50 6.56
N ASP A 174 16.30 -20.39 6.20
CA ASP A 174 16.69 -19.33 7.13
C ASP A 174 15.85 -18.03 7.03
N THR A 175 14.81 -17.99 6.20
CA THR A 175 13.93 -16.80 6.06
C THR A 175 12.46 -17.06 6.38
N PRO A 176 11.73 -16.10 6.98
CA PRO A 176 10.28 -16.21 7.21
C PRO A 176 9.45 -16.22 5.92
N LEU A 177 10.09 -16.02 4.76
CA LEU A 177 9.44 -16.08 3.45
C LEU A 177 9.30 -17.50 2.90
N ALA A 178 9.94 -18.51 3.51
CA ALA A 178 9.91 -19.89 3.03
C ALA A 178 8.50 -20.44 2.68
N PRO A 179 7.43 -20.18 3.46
CA PRO A 179 6.07 -20.62 3.11
C PRO A 179 5.51 -20.01 1.81
N TYR A 180 6.10 -18.92 1.30
CA TYR A 180 5.69 -18.26 0.06
C TYR A 180 6.52 -18.68 -1.16
N PHE A 181 7.69 -19.28 -0.94
CA PHE A 181 8.57 -19.80 -2.00
C PHE A 181 8.16 -21.22 -2.43
N ILE A 182 7.83 -22.10 -1.46
CA ILE A 182 7.47 -23.52 -1.68
C ILE A 182 6.34 -23.69 -2.71
N ASP A 183 5.32 -22.83 -2.65
CA ASP A 183 4.13 -22.92 -3.52
C ASP A 183 4.34 -22.37 -4.94
N CYS A 184 5.52 -21.83 -5.28
CA CYS A 184 5.66 -20.90 -6.41
C CYS A 184 6.90 -21.02 -7.30
N ILE A 185 7.96 -21.71 -6.86
CA ILE A 185 9.25 -21.72 -7.56
C ILE A 185 9.82 -23.14 -7.54
N SER A 186 10.14 -23.69 -8.71
CA SER A 186 11.00 -24.87 -8.82
C SER A 186 12.46 -24.46 -8.98
N GLU A 187 13.39 -25.35 -8.66
CA GLU A 187 14.84 -25.14 -8.85
C GLU A 187 15.18 -24.81 -10.33
N HIS A 188 14.32 -25.20 -11.27
CA HIS A 188 14.47 -24.95 -12.70
C HIS A 188 13.94 -23.57 -13.16
N ASP A 189 13.24 -22.82 -12.30
CA ASP A 189 12.70 -21.50 -12.66
C ASP A 189 13.70 -20.35 -12.41
N LEU A 190 14.90 -20.62 -11.92
CA LEU A 190 15.90 -19.64 -11.47
C LEU A 190 16.70 -18.94 -12.61
N ASP A 191 16.04 -18.59 -13.71
CA ASP A 191 16.62 -17.88 -14.87
C ASP A 191 16.35 -16.36 -14.82
N GLU A 192 17.23 -15.54 -15.44
CA GLU A 192 17.09 -14.06 -15.48
C GLU A 192 15.70 -13.57 -15.93
N LEU A 193 15.11 -14.26 -16.91
CA LEU A 193 13.78 -13.94 -17.47
C LEU A 193 12.63 -14.20 -16.48
N ASN A 194 12.85 -15.12 -15.54
CA ASN A 194 11.89 -15.55 -14.54
C ASN A 194 12.06 -14.81 -13.20
N VAL A 195 13.23 -14.26 -12.89
CA VAL A 195 13.48 -13.56 -11.61
C VAL A 195 12.52 -12.37 -11.36
N GLU A 196 12.09 -11.66 -12.42
CA GLU A 196 11.04 -10.63 -12.33
C GLU A 196 9.63 -11.21 -12.10
N ILE A 197 9.36 -12.41 -12.62
CA ILE A 197 8.11 -13.16 -12.43
C ILE A 197 8.06 -13.70 -10.99
N ILE A 198 9.19 -14.19 -10.48
CA ILE A 198 9.42 -14.57 -9.08
C ILE A 198 9.15 -13.39 -8.17
N ARG A 199 9.80 -12.22 -8.38
CA ARG A 199 9.55 -11.00 -7.60
C ARG A 199 8.06 -10.65 -7.57
N SER A 200 7.43 -10.64 -8.74
CA SER A 200 6.01 -10.31 -8.90
C SER A 200 5.07 -11.30 -8.20
N THR A 201 5.41 -12.59 -8.19
CA THR A 201 4.61 -13.67 -7.59
C THR A 201 4.76 -13.70 -6.07
N LEU A 202 5.98 -13.53 -5.56
CA LEU A 202 6.23 -13.37 -4.13
C LEU A 202 5.50 -12.13 -3.58
N TYR A 203 5.58 -10.98 -4.26
CA TYR A 203 4.81 -9.79 -3.90
C TYR A 203 3.30 -10.02 -3.91
N LYS A 204 2.77 -10.82 -4.85
CA LYS A 204 1.34 -11.17 -4.90
C LYS A 204 0.93 -11.99 -3.67
N ILE A 205 1.82 -12.84 -3.14
CA ILE A 205 1.50 -13.79 -2.06
C ILE A 205 1.77 -13.23 -0.66
N THR A 206 2.83 -12.44 -0.46
CA THR A 206 2.99 -11.66 0.76
C THR A 206 1.82 -10.68 0.92
N LYS A 207 1.43 -9.98 -0.16
CA LYS A 207 0.17 -9.19 -0.18
C LYS A 207 -1.07 -10.05 0.10
N LYS A 208 -1.22 -11.23 -0.52
CA LYS A 208 -2.39 -12.11 -0.29
C LYS A 208 -2.54 -12.55 1.18
N ASN A 209 -1.43 -12.74 1.90
CA ASN A 209 -1.45 -13.12 3.32
C ASN A 209 -1.48 -11.92 4.29
N PHE A 210 -0.93 -10.76 3.90
CA PHE A 210 -1.15 -9.48 4.59
C PHE A 210 -2.64 -9.09 4.52
N TYR A 211 -3.23 -9.15 3.33
CA TYR A 211 -4.68 -9.00 3.10
C TYR A 211 -5.45 -10.31 3.38
N ARG A 212 -5.18 -10.97 4.52
CA ARG A 212 -5.94 -12.15 4.98
C ARG A 212 -7.04 -11.80 6.01
N ALA A 213 -7.12 -10.53 6.41
CA ALA A 213 -8.34 -9.88 6.90
C ALA A 213 -8.90 -8.95 5.80
N ARG A 214 -10.23 -8.89 5.64
CA ARG A 214 -10.93 -8.17 4.55
C ARG A 214 -12.40 -7.84 4.88
N CYS A 215 -12.99 -6.93 4.09
CA CYS A 215 -14.39 -6.90 3.61
C CYS A 215 -15.55 -6.25 4.42
N PHE A 216 -15.54 -4.90 4.51
CA PHE A 216 -16.66 -3.93 4.29
C PHE A 216 -15.99 -2.59 3.83
N CYS A 217 -16.60 -1.49 3.36
CA CYS A 217 -17.88 -0.89 3.71
C CYS A 217 -18.44 0.21 2.77
N ALA A 218 -17.62 1.22 2.42
CA ALA A 218 -18.04 2.59 2.04
C ALA A 218 -18.84 3.34 3.13
N ILE A 219 -18.15 4.17 3.92
CA ILE A 219 -18.72 5.02 4.99
C ILE A 219 -18.59 6.51 4.63
N HIS A 220 -19.45 7.36 5.19
CA HIS A 220 -19.57 8.77 4.81
C HIS A 220 -18.40 9.64 5.30
N SER A 221 -17.49 9.90 4.36
CA SER A 221 -16.78 11.18 4.28
C SER A 221 -17.56 12.15 3.37
N ALA A 222 -17.25 13.45 3.41
CA ALA A 222 -17.97 14.51 2.66
C ALA A 222 -17.72 14.52 1.13
N ILE A 223 -17.39 13.35 0.54
CA ILE A 223 -16.98 13.18 -0.86
C ILE A 223 -17.84 12.05 -1.46
N GLN A 224 -18.33 12.23 -2.69
CA GLN A 224 -19.04 11.16 -3.39
C GLN A 224 -18.09 10.01 -3.72
N ILE A 225 -18.34 8.84 -3.13
CA ILE A 225 -17.55 7.62 -3.30
C ILE A 225 -18.26 6.52 -4.10
N ILE A 226 -19.57 6.67 -4.37
CA ILE A 226 -20.38 5.72 -5.15
C ILE A 226 -20.79 6.35 -6.49
N PHE A 227 -20.51 5.66 -7.59
CA PHE A 227 -20.69 6.14 -8.96
C PHE A 227 -21.49 5.14 -9.81
N GLN A 228 -22.49 5.63 -10.54
CA GLN A 228 -23.35 4.81 -11.40
C GLN A 228 -22.84 4.80 -12.86
N TYR A 229 -22.61 3.60 -13.40
CA TYR A 229 -22.05 3.41 -14.73
C TYR A 229 -23.11 3.03 -15.77
N SER A 230 -24.06 2.18 -15.40
CA SER A 230 -25.27 1.84 -16.17
C SER A 230 -26.43 1.57 -15.19
N ASP A 231 -27.65 1.33 -15.68
CA ASP A 231 -28.89 1.35 -14.88
C ASP A 231 -28.79 0.59 -13.54
N HIS A 232 -28.29 -0.66 -13.58
CA HIS A 232 -28.07 -1.50 -12.40
C HIS A 232 -26.59 -1.85 -12.24
N CYS A 233 -25.67 -0.93 -12.51
CA CYS A 233 -24.22 -1.15 -12.41
C CYS A 233 -23.53 0.04 -11.74
N PHE A 234 -22.92 -0.20 -10.58
CA PHE A 234 -22.29 0.80 -9.72
C PHE A 234 -20.85 0.39 -9.39
N VAL A 235 -20.00 1.39 -9.14
CA VAL A 235 -18.70 1.18 -8.49
C VAL A 235 -18.61 2.08 -7.27
N ALA A 236 -18.25 1.51 -6.13
CA ALA A 236 -17.78 2.23 -4.97
C ALA A 236 -16.25 2.26 -4.97
N PHE A 237 -15.66 3.41 -4.68
CA PHE A 237 -14.21 3.59 -4.57
C PHE A 237 -13.85 4.12 -3.19
N CYS A 238 -12.74 3.65 -2.62
CA CYS A 238 -12.17 4.22 -1.39
C CYS A 238 -10.64 4.37 -1.53
N GLY A 239 -10.05 5.29 -0.77
CA GLY A 239 -8.63 5.64 -0.86
C GLY A 239 -8.43 7.13 -1.15
N LEU A 240 -7.37 7.48 -1.88
CA LEU A 240 -7.00 8.86 -2.16
C LEU A 240 -8.03 9.56 -3.07
N ALA A 241 -8.68 10.62 -2.56
CA ALA A 241 -9.81 11.26 -3.22
C ALA A 241 -9.54 11.80 -4.64
N THR A 242 -8.33 12.30 -4.92
CA THR A 242 -7.93 12.76 -6.27
C THR A 242 -7.87 11.61 -7.27
N ASP A 243 -7.44 10.43 -6.81
CA ASP A 243 -7.33 9.22 -7.62
C ASP A 243 -8.70 8.58 -7.83
N VAL A 244 -9.56 8.61 -6.81
CA VAL A 244 -10.99 8.22 -6.92
C VAL A 244 -11.66 9.02 -8.04
N GLN A 245 -11.54 10.35 -8.03
CA GLN A 245 -12.10 11.20 -9.09
C GLN A 245 -11.48 10.87 -10.46
N THR A 246 -10.16 10.79 -10.54
CA THR A 246 -9.42 10.51 -11.78
C THR A 246 -9.80 9.17 -12.40
N VAL A 247 -9.96 8.11 -11.60
CA VAL A 247 -10.39 6.79 -12.08
C VAL A 247 -11.87 6.78 -12.42
N ALA A 248 -12.72 7.42 -11.60
CA ALA A 248 -14.17 7.45 -11.84
C ALA A 248 -14.51 8.09 -13.20
N GLU A 249 -13.88 9.21 -13.53
CA GLU A 249 -14.01 9.90 -14.83
C GLU A 249 -13.49 9.05 -16.00
N ARG A 250 -12.27 8.50 -15.87
CA ARG A 250 -11.66 7.66 -16.91
C ARG A 250 -12.47 6.40 -17.19
N LEU A 251 -13.03 5.77 -16.15
CA LEU A 251 -13.92 4.64 -16.28
C LEU A 251 -15.22 5.06 -16.97
N LYS A 252 -15.80 6.22 -16.63
CA LYS A 252 -17.06 6.68 -17.23
C LYS A 252 -16.89 7.00 -18.72
N PHE A 253 -15.75 7.57 -19.11
CA PHE A 253 -15.37 7.74 -20.51
C PHE A 253 -15.29 6.39 -21.25
N ARG A 254 -14.65 5.38 -20.65
CA ARG A 254 -14.56 4.01 -21.23
C ARG A 254 -15.93 3.34 -21.37
N THR A 255 -16.80 3.43 -20.35
CA THR A 255 -18.15 2.83 -20.41
C THR A 255 -19.04 3.52 -21.44
N ASN A 256 -19.02 4.85 -21.50
CA ASN A 256 -19.83 5.60 -22.45
C ASN A 256 -19.42 5.28 -23.91
N LEU A 257 -18.12 5.21 -24.19
CA LEU A 257 -17.61 4.78 -25.50
C LEU A 257 -18.01 3.34 -25.86
N TYR A 258 -18.08 2.45 -24.88
CA TYR A 258 -18.49 1.07 -25.07
C TYR A 258 -19.98 0.94 -25.41
N GLU A 259 -20.87 1.55 -24.62
CA GLU A 259 -22.32 1.48 -24.89
C GLU A 259 -22.68 2.12 -26.24
N LEU A 260 -22.00 3.22 -26.62
CA LEU A 260 -22.13 3.84 -27.95
C LEU A 260 -21.66 2.95 -29.11
N ARG A 261 -20.54 2.23 -28.94
CA ARG A 261 -19.96 1.36 -29.98
C ARG A 261 -20.76 0.06 -30.16
N GLU A 262 -21.14 -0.55 -29.04
CA GLU A 262 -21.70 -1.90 -28.99
C GLU A 262 -23.23 -1.92 -29.00
N GLN A 263 -23.87 -0.76 -28.86
CA GLN A 263 -25.34 -0.56 -28.83
C GLN A 263 -26.07 -1.48 -27.83
N ARG A 264 -25.41 -1.78 -26.70
CA ARG A 264 -25.91 -2.67 -25.65
C ARG A 264 -25.55 -2.12 -24.26
N LYS A 265 -26.46 -2.28 -23.31
CA LYS A 265 -26.23 -1.94 -21.90
C LYS A 265 -25.01 -2.69 -21.36
N LEU A 266 -24.21 -2.00 -20.56
CA LEU A 266 -23.03 -2.54 -19.88
C LEU A 266 -23.42 -3.72 -18.96
N LYS A 267 -22.58 -4.76 -18.92
CA LYS A 267 -22.69 -5.84 -17.93
C LYS A 267 -21.73 -5.59 -16.75
N PRO A 268 -22.05 -6.02 -15.52
CA PRO A 268 -21.13 -5.89 -14.37
C PRO A 268 -19.74 -6.50 -14.64
N THR A 269 -19.69 -7.67 -15.27
CA THR A 269 -18.43 -8.33 -15.68
C THR A 269 -17.61 -7.52 -16.69
N VAL A 270 -18.25 -6.72 -17.55
CA VAL A 270 -17.55 -5.86 -18.50
C VAL A 270 -17.03 -4.59 -17.81
N LEU A 271 -17.84 -3.98 -16.95
CA LEU A 271 -17.44 -2.84 -16.10
C LEU A 271 -16.22 -3.20 -15.24
N TYR A 272 -16.26 -4.36 -14.60
CA TYR A 272 -15.16 -4.89 -13.80
C TYR A 272 -13.89 -5.08 -14.63
N ASN A 273 -13.98 -5.75 -15.80
CA ASN A 273 -12.83 -5.91 -16.69
C ASN A 273 -12.28 -4.58 -17.24
N MET A 274 -13.11 -3.54 -17.44
CA MET A 274 -12.61 -2.21 -17.83
C MET A 274 -11.84 -1.52 -16.71
N LEU A 275 -12.28 -1.71 -15.47
CA LEU A 275 -11.66 -1.18 -14.26
C LEU A 275 -10.35 -1.88 -13.94
N THR A 276 -10.31 -3.21 -13.91
CA THR A 276 -9.08 -3.98 -13.62
C THR A 276 -7.99 -3.67 -14.62
N ASN A 277 -8.31 -3.60 -15.92
CA ASN A 277 -7.35 -3.15 -16.94
C ASN A 277 -6.89 -1.69 -16.73
N LEU A 278 -7.78 -0.76 -16.39
CA LEU A 278 -7.44 0.65 -16.14
C LEU A 278 -6.49 0.82 -14.92
N LEU A 279 -6.61 -0.03 -13.91
CA LEU A 279 -5.70 -0.06 -12.76
C LEU A 279 -4.37 -0.76 -13.12
N TYR A 280 -4.42 -1.89 -13.84
CA TYR A 280 -3.24 -2.67 -14.22
C TYR A 280 -2.32 -1.94 -15.23
N GLU A 281 -2.91 -1.12 -16.11
CA GLU A 281 -2.19 -0.12 -16.94
C GLU A 281 -1.26 0.80 -16.13
N ARG A 282 -1.50 0.93 -14.83
CA ARG A 282 -0.75 1.78 -13.90
C ARG A 282 0.01 1.00 -12.82
N ARG A 283 0.21 -0.31 -12.94
CA ARG A 283 0.83 -1.17 -11.89
C ARG A 283 2.18 -0.72 -11.31
N PHE A 284 2.96 0.10 -12.02
CA PHE A 284 4.25 0.67 -11.57
C PHE A 284 4.15 2.08 -10.94
N GLY A 285 2.98 2.68 -10.97
CA GLY A 285 2.63 3.95 -10.33
C GLY A 285 1.11 3.97 -10.15
N PRO A 286 0.59 3.10 -9.26
CA PRO A 286 -0.83 2.81 -9.17
C PRO A 286 -1.61 3.98 -8.59
N TYR A 287 -2.91 3.99 -8.87
CA TYR A 287 -3.85 4.84 -8.14
C TYR A 287 -3.99 4.31 -6.71
N PHE A 288 -3.95 5.18 -5.71
CA PHE A 288 -4.07 4.80 -4.30
C PHE A 288 -5.54 4.57 -3.90
N ILE A 289 -6.22 3.68 -4.63
CA ILE A 289 -7.63 3.34 -4.42
C ILE A 289 -7.86 1.83 -4.36
N PHE A 290 -8.97 1.45 -3.74
CA PHE A 290 -9.57 0.12 -3.82
C PHE A 290 -10.99 0.29 -4.35
N ALA A 291 -11.52 -0.73 -5.01
CA ALA A 291 -12.79 -0.62 -5.72
C ALA A 291 -13.71 -1.83 -5.47
N LEU A 292 -15.02 -1.56 -5.47
CA LEU A 292 -16.06 -2.57 -5.39
C LEU A 292 -17.07 -2.33 -6.51
N VAL A 293 -17.16 -3.27 -7.44
CA VAL A 293 -18.16 -3.26 -8.52
C VAL A 293 -19.35 -4.11 -8.10
N ILE A 294 -20.55 -3.53 -8.14
CA ILE A 294 -21.80 -4.23 -7.85
C ILE A 294 -22.83 -3.97 -8.95
N GLY A 295 -23.58 -5.00 -9.34
CA GLY A 295 -24.68 -4.82 -10.26
C GLY A 295 -25.49 -6.06 -10.59
N LEU A 296 -26.54 -5.84 -11.38
CA LEU A 296 -27.39 -6.88 -11.94
C LEU A 296 -27.09 -7.03 -13.44
N ASP A 297 -27.05 -8.27 -13.94
CA ASP A 297 -26.97 -8.50 -15.39
C ASP A 297 -28.25 -8.01 -16.09
N PRO A 298 -28.16 -7.15 -17.14
CA PRO A 298 -29.36 -6.60 -17.81
C PRO A 298 -30.26 -7.61 -18.54
N LYS A 299 -29.90 -8.91 -18.61
CA LYS A 299 -30.72 -9.97 -19.22
C LYS A 299 -31.19 -11.03 -18.23
N THR A 300 -30.33 -11.51 -17.34
CA THR A 300 -30.72 -12.53 -16.33
C THR A 300 -31.22 -11.90 -15.03
N GLY A 301 -30.79 -10.67 -14.72
CA GLY A 301 -30.97 -10.05 -13.42
C GLY A 301 -30.28 -10.85 -12.30
N GLU A 302 -29.19 -11.53 -12.63
CA GLU A 302 -28.26 -12.20 -11.73
C GLU A 302 -27.35 -11.17 -11.06
N THR A 303 -27.04 -11.38 -9.78
CA THR A 303 -26.21 -10.51 -8.96
C THR A 303 -24.72 -10.75 -9.21
N PHE A 304 -23.99 -9.66 -9.41
CA PHE A 304 -22.53 -9.65 -9.53
C PHE A 304 -21.92 -8.70 -8.50
N VAL A 305 -20.97 -9.20 -7.72
CA VAL A 305 -20.17 -8.43 -6.75
C VAL A 305 -18.70 -8.80 -6.93
N PHE A 306 -17.85 -7.80 -7.18
CA PHE A 306 -16.41 -7.98 -7.39
C PHE A 306 -15.61 -6.88 -6.67
N ASP A 307 -14.70 -7.27 -5.77
CA ASP A 307 -13.65 -6.39 -5.22
C ASP A 307 -12.47 -6.27 -6.19
N SER A 308 -11.64 -5.23 -6.04
CA SER A 308 -10.32 -5.17 -6.67
C SER A 308 -9.33 -4.35 -5.84
N ASP A 309 -8.06 -4.77 -5.89
CA ASP A 309 -6.95 -4.06 -5.26
C ASP A 309 -6.47 -2.86 -6.10
N ASN A 310 -5.48 -2.13 -5.57
CA ASN A 310 -4.94 -0.94 -6.20
C ASN A 310 -4.15 -1.18 -7.51
N ILE A 311 -3.97 -2.43 -7.93
CA ILE A 311 -3.36 -2.78 -9.22
C ILE A 311 -4.34 -3.50 -10.17
N GLY A 312 -5.61 -3.66 -9.80
CA GLY A 312 -6.61 -4.30 -10.64
C GLY A 312 -6.60 -5.83 -10.59
N ALA A 313 -6.21 -6.44 -9.47
CA ALA A 313 -6.33 -7.88 -9.30
C ALA A 313 -7.78 -8.35 -9.49
N ILE A 314 -7.94 -9.41 -10.28
CA ILE A 314 -9.21 -10.06 -10.59
C ILE A 314 -9.60 -10.99 -9.44
N SER A 315 -10.84 -10.87 -8.97
CA SER A 315 -11.52 -11.78 -8.06
C SER A 315 -12.73 -12.46 -8.71
N ASP A 316 -13.21 -13.53 -8.09
CA ASP A 316 -14.40 -14.27 -8.51
C ASP A 316 -15.69 -13.54 -8.12
N ASN A 317 -16.82 -13.89 -8.75
CA ASN A 317 -18.12 -13.37 -8.33
C ASN A 317 -18.50 -13.98 -6.97
N VAL A 318 -18.75 -13.13 -5.96
CA VAL A 318 -19.10 -13.57 -4.60
C VAL A 318 -20.41 -12.95 -4.11
N ASN A 319 -20.96 -13.51 -3.02
CA ASN A 319 -22.19 -12.97 -2.40
C ASN A 319 -21.93 -11.72 -1.54
N LEU A 320 -20.70 -11.53 -1.06
CA LEU A 320 -20.29 -10.43 -0.18
C LEU A 320 -18.78 -10.15 -0.42
N ALA A 321 -18.46 -8.99 -1.01
CA ALA A 321 -17.10 -8.52 -1.32
C ALA A 321 -17.02 -7.02 -1.08
N THR A 322 -15.90 -6.50 -0.54
CA THR A 322 -15.92 -5.14 0.00
C THR A 322 -14.55 -4.52 0.35
N VAL A 323 -14.54 -3.19 0.53
CA VAL A 323 -13.33 -2.35 0.61
C VAL A 323 -13.48 -1.15 1.56
N GLY A 324 -12.42 -0.79 2.29
CA GLY A 324 -12.39 0.36 3.21
C GLY A 324 -11.54 0.13 4.46
N THR A 325 -11.43 1.14 5.33
CA THR A 325 -10.68 1.06 6.61
C THR A 325 -11.45 0.26 7.67
N ALA A 326 -12.77 0.45 7.81
CA ALA A 326 -13.61 -0.31 8.75
C ALA A 326 -13.86 -1.79 8.35
N SER A 327 -13.10 -2.32 7.38
CA SER A 327 -13.49 -3.51 6.64
C SER A 327 -13.57 -4.79 7.50
N GLU A 328 -12.62 -4.98 8.42
CA GLU A 328 -12.54 -6.14 9.29
C GLU A 328 -13.68 -6.20 10.32
N TYR A 329 -14.04 -5.04 10.89
CA TYR A 329 -15.09 -4.93 11.93
C TYR A 329 -16.46 -5.38 11.45
N ILE A 330 -16.70 -5.21 10.15
CA ILE A 330 -18.02 -5.36 9.56
C ILE A 330 -18.12 -6.68 8.78
N PHE A 331 -17.04 -7.25 8.25
CA PHE A 331 -17.10 -8.54 7.53
C PHE A 331 -17.76 -9.66 8.35
N GLY A 332 -17.32 -9.84 9.60
CA GLY A 332 -17.90 -10.86 10.50
C GLY A 332 -19.36 -10.61 10.87
N LEU A 333 -19.86 -9.38 10.78
CA LEU A 333 -21.28 -9.06 10.92
C LEU A 333 -22.04 -9.24 9.60
N GLY A 334 -21.40 -8.92 8.48
CA GLY A 334 -21.90 -9.18 7.13
C GLY A 334 -22.16 -10.67 6.90
N GLU A 335 -21.19 -11.54 7.20
CA GLU A 335 -21.37 -13.00 7.12
C GLU A 335 -22.42 -13.52 8.11
N LEU A 336 -22.53 -12.94 9.30
CA LEU A 336 -23.51 -13.34 10.32
C LEU A 336 -24.96 -12.96 9.95
N PHE A 337 -25.15 -11.80 9.34
CA PHE A 337 -26.48 -11.30 8.98
C PHE A 337 -26.93 -11.76 7.59
N PHE A 338 -26.03 -11.78 6.60
CA PHE A 338 -26.35 -12.09 5.20
C PHE A 338 -26.94 -13.49 5.03
N LYS A 339 -28.01 -13.61 4.24
CA LYS A 339 -28.63 -14.88 3.86
C LYS A 339 -28.98 -14.87 2.37
N PRO A 340 -28.77 -15.99 1.64
CA PRO A 340 -29.24 -16.10 0.27
C PRO A 340 -30.75 -15.86 0.15
N ASN A 341 -31.15 -15.06 -0.84
CA ASN A 341 -32.56 -14.72 -1.13
C ASN A 341 -33.27 -13.87 -0.05
N MET A 342 -32.54 -13.04 0.70
CA MET A 342 -33.14 -11.96 1.50
C MET A 342 -34.04 -11.05 0.67
N ASN A 343 -35.10 -10.53 1.29
CA ASN A 343 -35.91 -9.47 0.70
C ASN A 343 -35.23 -8.08 0.84
N PRO A 344 -35.68 -7.03 0.11
CA PRO A 344 -35.02 -5.72 0.09
C PRO A 344 -34.89 -5.04 1.46
N ASP A 345 -35.87 -5.20 2.36
CA ASP A 345 -35.82 -4.60 3.70
C ASP A 345 -35.00 -5.44 4.69
N GLU A 346 -34.99 -6.77 4.55
CA GLU A 346 -34.06 -7.65 5.28
C GLU A 346 -32.59 -7.34 4.91
N LEU A 347 -32.31 -7.19 3.61
CA LEU A 347 -30.99 -6.85 3.10
C LEU A 347 -30.57 -5.45 3.55
N PHE A 348 -31.50 -4.48 3.53
CA PHE A 348 -31.26 -3.15 4.09
C PHE A 348 -30.92 -3.21 5.58
N GLU A 349 -31.70 -3.92 6.39
CA GLU A 349 -31.48 -3.99 7.85
C GLU A 349 -30.15 -4.67 8.17
N ALA A 350 -29.87 -5.83 7.56
CA ALA A 350 -28.60 -6.55 7.69
C ALA A 350 -27.40 -5.66 7.33
N THR A 351 -27.49 -4.93 6.21
CA THR A 351 -26.45 -4.00 5.76
C THR A 351 -26.31 -2.80 6.71
N SER A 352 -27.42 -2.29 7.24
CA SER A 352 -27.43 -1.12 8.14
C SER A 352 -26.82 -1.43 9.50
N GLN A 353 -27.17 -2.57 10.09
CA GLN A 353 -26.59 -3.05 11.35
C GLN A 353 -25.10 -3.35 11.21
N ALA A 354 -24.70 -3.97 10.09
CA ALA A 354 -23.30 -4.20 9.76
C ALA A 354 -22.53 -2.88 9.63
N LEU A 355 -23.01 -1.93 8.82
CA LEU A 355 -22.38 -0.63 8.60
C LEU A 355 -22.18 0.15 9.90
N LEU A 356 -23.28 0.43 10.63
CA LEU A 356 -23.23 1.28 11.83
C LEU A 356 -22.27 0.74 12.88
N ASN A 357 -22.21 -0.59 13.05
CA ASN A 357 -21.31 -1.20 14.03
C ASN A 357 -19.82 -1.10 13.66
N GLY A 358 -19.47 -0.81 12.40
CA GLY A 358 -18.12 -0.47 12.00
C GLY A 358 -17.83 1.03 11.97
N VAL A 359 -18.82 1.88 11.66
CA VAL A 359 -18.71 3.34 11.86
C VAL A 359 -18.35 3.62 13.32
N ASP A 360 -19.07 3.00 14.26
CA ASP A 360 -18.88 3.14 15.71
C ASP A 360 -17.55 2.51 16.23
N ARG A 361 -16.69 1.99 15.35
CA ARG A 361 -15.38 1.37 15.68
C ARG A 361 -14.20 1.94 14.89
N ASP A 362 -14.42 2.50 13.70
CA ASP A 362 -13.36 3.05 12.85
C ASP A 362 -13.45 4.58 12.72
N SER A 363 -12.64 5.27 13.53
CA SER A 363 -12.52 6.73 13.48
C SER A 363 -11.99 7.29 12.15
N ALA A 364 -11.38 6.46 11.28
CA ALA A 364 -10.93 6.89 9.96
C ALA A 364 -12.06 6.94 8.92
N SER A 365 -13.19 6.26 9.17
CA SER A 365 -14.27 6.09 8.19
C SER A 365 -15.24 7.26 8.08
N GLY A 366 -15.39 8.09 9.11
CA GLY A 366 -16.30 9.25 9.12
C GLY A 366 -17.60 9.02 9.88
N TRP A 367 -18.72 9.61 9.42
CA TRP A 367 -19.96 9.68 10.21
C TRP A 367 -21.21 9.23 9.43
N GLY A 368 -21.81 8.12 9.88
CA GLY A 368 -22.99 7.55 9.24
C GLY A 368 -22.68 6.89 7.89
N ALA A 369 -23.71 6.36 7.23
CA ALA A 369 -23.54 5.59 6.00
C ALA A 369 -24.71 5.80 5.02
N VAL A 370 -24.54 5.40 3.76
CA VAL A 370 -25.57 5.48 2.72
C VAL A 370 -25.77 4.11 2.10
N VAL A 371 -26.95 3.52 2.30
CA VAL A 371 -27.26 2.18 1.80
C VAL A 371 -27.95 2.29 0.44
N TYR A 372 -27.42 1.58 -0.55
CA TYR A 372 -28.02 1.42 -1.88
C TYR A 372 -28.55 -0.01 -2.00
N VAL A 373 -29.87 -0.16 -2.13
CA VAL A 373 -30.53 -1.44 -2.44
C VAL A 373 -30.92 -1.41 -3.91
N ILE A 374 -30.36 -2.33 -4.71
CA ILE A 374 -30.54 -2.39 -6.16
C ILE A 374 -31.51 -3.53 -6.49
N GLU A 375 -32.69 -3.18 -6.97
CA GLU A 375 -33.71 -4.14 -7.42
C GLU A 375 -33.80 -4.13 -8.97
N LYS A 376 -34.65 -4.99 -9.55
CA LYS A 376 -34.77 -5.13 -11.02
C LYS A 376 -35.57 -3.99 -11.67
N ASP A 377 -36.36 -3.28 -10.88
CA ASP A 377 -37.31 -2.23 -11.27
C ASP A 377 -36.96 -0.85 -10.68
N LYS A 378 -36.27 -0.82 -9.54
CA LYS A 378 -35.94 0.41 -8.79
C LYS A 378 -34.61 0.33 -8.06
N ILE A 379 -34.13 1.49 -7.62
CA ILE A 379 -32.99 1.61 -6.69
C ILE A 379 -33.48 2.39 -5.48
N THR A 380 -33.31 1.82 -4.29
CA THR A 380 -33.68 2.45 -3.02
C THR A 380 -32.41 2.96 -2.34
N VAL A 381 -32.32 4.26 -2.09
CA VAL A 381 -31.20 4.88 -1.36
C VAL A 381 -31.71 5.35 0.01
N ARG A 382 -31.01 5.00 1.09
CA ARG A 382 -31.37 5.36 2.47
C ARG A 382 -30.11 5.82 3.22
N GLU A 383 -30.17 7.00 3.84
CA GLU A 383 -29.10 7.53 4.69
C GLU A 383 -29.28 7.09 6.15
N LEU A 384 -28.18 6.63 6.76
CA LEU A 384 -28.09 6.22 8.16
C LEU A 384 -27.26 7.25 8.92
N LYS A 385 -27.86 7.89 9.93
CA LYS A 385 -27.15 8.80 10.83
C LYS A 385 -26.43 7.98 11.91
N GLY A 386 -25.11 8.03 11.91
CA GLY A 386 -24.28 7.44 12.97
C GLY A 386 -24.24 8.32 14.22
N ARG A 387 -23.29 8.03 15.13
CA ARG A 387 -23.04 8.86 16.30
C ARG A 387 -22.03 9.98 16.00
N GLN A 388 -22.44 11.24 16.19
CA GLN A 388 -21.60 12.43 15.95
C GLN A 388 -20.98 12.88 17.28
N ASP A 389 -19.78 12.37 17.57
CA ASP A 389 -18.97 12.72 18.75
C ASP A 389 -17.99 13.88 18.46
#